data_AF-A0A2D8ERF0-F1
#
_entry.id   AF-A0A2D8ERF0-F1
#
_cell.length_a   1.000
_cell.length_b   1.000
_cell.length_c   1.000
_cell.angle_alpha   90.00
_cell.angle_beta   90.00
_cell.angle_gamma   90.00
#
_symmetry.space_group_name_H-M   'P 1'
#
loop_
_entity.id
_entity.type
_entity.pdbx_description
1 polymer ?
#
loop_
_entity_poly.entity_id
_entity_poly.type
_entity_poly.pdbx_seq_one_letter_code
_entity_poly.pdbx_strand_id
1 'polypeptide(L)' 'MILTEEEKAGFSKKVENVVRERGGTYLEAVIELCEKHEIEPGIVAKSLSKPIIEKLKVEGQDLNILPKQETQLPI' A
#
# COMPACT_ATOMS: atom_id res chain seq x y z
N MET A 1 6.51 19.36 -6.98
CA MET A 1 5.86 18.04 -6.96
C MET A 1 4.39 18.21 -6.69
N ILE A 2 3.54 18.09 -7.71
CA ILE A 2 2.10 18.11 -7.55
C ILE A 2 1.62 16.80 -8.17
N LEU A 3 1.15 15.89 -7.33
CA LEU A 3 0.32 14.77 -7.75
C LEU A 3 -0.82 15.32 -8.61
N THR A 4 -0.85 14.93 -9.88
CA THR A 4 -2.00 15.28 -10.71
C THR A 4 -3.24 14.58 -10.14
N GLU A 5 -4.40 15.23 -10.21
CA GLU A 5 -5.63 14.66 -9.65
C GLU A 5 -5.99 13.31 -10.31
N GLU A 6 -5.55 13.09 -11.55
CA GLU A 6 -5.65 11.81 -12.27
C GLU A 6 -4.76 10.71 -11.67
N GLU A 7 -3.60 11.06 -11.11
CA GLU A 7 -2.72 10.10 -10.44
C GLU A 7 -3.23 9.69 -9.06
N LYS A 8 -3.91 10.59 -8.34
CA LYS A 8 -4.63 10.25 -7.10
C LYS A 8 -5.88 9.41 -7.39
N ALA A 9 -6.66 9.80 -8.39
CA ALA A 9 -7.90 9.16 -8.79
C ALA A 9 -7.61 7.85 -9.55
N GLY A 10 -7.14 6.84 -8.83
CA GLY A 10 -6.81 5.54 -9.42
C GLY A 10 -5.52 4.93 -8.90
N PHE A 11 -4.84 5.55 -7.93
CA PHE A 11 -3.62 4.99 -7.34
C PHE A 11 -3.82 3.55 -6.87
N SER A 12 -4.94 3.29 -6.19
CA SER A 12 -5.34 1.94 -5.77
C SER A 12 -5.43 0.95 -6.93
N LYS A 13 -5.98 1.37 -8.08
CA LYS A 13 -6.09 0.53 -9.27
C LYS A 13 -4.72 0.27 -9.91
N LYS A 14 -3.83 1.28 -9.89
CA LYS A 14 -2.44 1.13 -10.35
C LYS A 14 -1.69 0.11 -9.51
N VAL A 15 -1.84 0.16 -8.17
CA VAL A 15 -1.24 -0.84 -7.26
C VAL A 15 -1.71 -2.25 -7.59
N GLU A 16 -3.03 -2.46 -7.71
CA GLU A 16 -3.59 -3.77 -8.05
C GLU A 16 -3.10 -4.29 -9.42
N ASN A 17 -2.95 -3.40 -10.40
CA ASN A 17 -2.38 -3.76 -11.70
C ASN A 17 -0.92 -4.17 -11.60
N VAL A 18 -0.10 -3.43 -10.84
CA VAL A 18 1.33 -3.76 -10.64
C VAL A 18 1.47 -5.14 -10.01
N VAL A 19 0.73 -5.41 -8.93
CA VAL A 19 0.73 -6.73 -8.26
C VAL A 19 0.29 -7.83 -9.22
N ARG A 20 -0.75 -7.59 -10.04
CA ARG A 20 -1.25 -8.57 -11.00
C ARG A 20 -0.27 -8.85 -12.14
N GLU A 21 0.39 -7.82 -12.67
CA GLU A 21 1.26 -7.93 -13.84
C GLU A 21 2.66 -8.44 -13.50
N ARG A 22 3.22 -7.99 -12.38
CA ARG A 22 4.60 -8.28 -11.98
C ARG A 22 4.70 -9.33 -10.88
N GLY A 23 3.59 -9.62 -10.20
CA GLY A 23 3.62 -10.35 -8.93
C GLY A 23 4.17 -9.49 -7.79
N GLY A 24 4.35 -10.10 -6.63
CA GLY A 24 4.91 -9.43 -5.45
C GLY A 24 3.85 -8.93 -4.47
N THR A 25 4.31 -8.13 -3.51
CA THR A 25 3.51 -7.60 -2.40
C THR A 25 2.88 -6.25 -2.73
N TYR A 26 1.83 -5.88 -2.00
CA TYR A 26 1.23 -4.55 -2.10
C TYR A 26 2.21 -3.47 -1.64
N LEU A 27 3.06 -3.78 -0.66
CA LEU A 27 4.11 -2.88 -0.18
C LEU A 27 5.09 -2.52 -1.31
N GLU A 28 5.63 -3.52 -2.01
CA GLU A 28 6.53 -3.29 -3.15
C GLU A 28 5.85 -2.50 -4.26
N ALA A 29 4.61 -2.85 -4.61
CA ALA A 29 3.86 -2.15 -5.65
C ALA A 29 3.61 -0.68 -5.31
N VAL A 30 3.34 -0.35 -4.04
CA VAL A 30 3.19 1.03 -3.58
C VAL A 30 4.52 1.78 -3.65
N ILE A 31 5.62 1.17 -3.18
CA ILE A 31 6.94 1.79 -3.22
C ILE A 31 7.38 2.04 -4.67
N GLU A 32 7.21 1.07 -5.57
CA GLU A 32 7.58 1.22 -6.98
C GLU A 32 6.83 2.40 -7.63
N LEU A 33 5.53 2.51 -7.38
CA LEU A 33 4.73 3.63 -7.90
C LEU A 33 5.15 4.96 -7.26
N CYS A 34 5.47 4.97 -5.98
CA CYS A 34 6.00 6.15 -5.31
C CYS A 34 7.35 6.59 -5.91
N GLU A 35 8.29 5.67 -6.14
CA GLU A 35 9.59 5.97 -6.73
C GLU A 35 9.46 6.44 -8.18
N LYS A 36 8.65 5.74 -8.99
CA LYS A 36 8.46 6.07 -10.41
C LYS A 36 7.91 7.48 -10.63
N HIS A 37 7.04 7.92 -9.73
CA HIS A 37 6.39 9.23 -9.82
C HIS A 37 7.06 10.27 -8.91
N GLU A 38 8.14 9.90 -8.20
CA GLU A 38 8.83 10.71 -7.20
C GLU A 38 7.87 11.30 -6.14
N ILE A 39 7.01 10.45 -5.57
CA ILE A 39 6.00 10.81 -4.59
C ILE A 39 6.30 10.15 -3.25
N GLU A 40 6.19 10.92 -2.17
CA GLU A 40 6.28 10.35 -0.82
C GLU A 40 5.11 9.41 -0.49
N PRO A 41 5.38 8.21 0.09
CA PRO A 41 4.35 7.26 0.48
C PRO A 41 3.26 7.83 1.41
N GLY A 42 3.63 8.77 2.27
CA GLY A 42 2.69 9.43 3.19
C GLY A 42 1.60 10.24 2.48
N ILE A 43 1.87 10.71 1.26
CA ILE A 43 0.89 11.49 0.47
C ILE A 43 -0.12 10.55 -0.18
N VAL A 44 0.33 9.42 -0.74
CA VAL A 44 -0.55 8.44 -1.41
C VAL A 44 -1.36 7.59 -0.43
N ALA A 45 -0.95 7.52 0.85
CA ALA A 45 -1.66 6.77 1.88
C ALA A 45 -3.15 7.14 1.99
N LYS A 46 -3.49 8.42 1.76
CA LYS A 46 -4.89 8.90 1.74
C LYS A 46 -5.68 8.54 0.48
N SER A 47 -4.98 8.13 -0.57
CA SER A 47 -5.55 7.72 -1.87
C SER A 47 -5.65 6.19 -2.02
N LEU A 48 -5.21 5.45 -1.00
CA LEU A 48 -5.35 4.00 -0.94
C LEU A 48 -6.76 3.62 -0.46
N SER A 49 -7.32 2.61 -1.11
CA SER A 49 -8.59 2.01 -0.73
C SER A 49 -8.41 1.19 0.55
N LYS A 50 -9.51 1.05 1.32
CA LYS A 50 -9.52 0.24 2.55
C LYS A 50 -8.97 -1.19 2.33
N PRO A 51 -9.34 -1.92 1.25
CA PRO A 51 -8.77 -3.25 0.99
C PRO A 51 -7.24 -3.25 0.85
N ILE A 52 -6.65 -2.25 0.18
CA ILE A 52 -5.19 -2.19 0.02
C ILE A 52 -4.52 -1.89 1.37
N ILE A 53 -5.10 -0.98 2.16
CA ILE A 53 -4.58 -0.67 3.50
C ILE A 53 -4.60 -1.92 4.39
N GLU A 54 -5.66 -2.73 4.31
CA GLU A 54 -5.74 -3.99 5.05
C GLU A 54 -4.67 -5.00 4.61
N LYS A 55 -4.45 -5.15 3.29
CA LYS A 55 -3.38 -6.01 2.75
C LYS A 55 -2.00 -5.54 3.19
N LEU A 56 -1.72 -4.23 3.10
CA LEU A 56 -0.47 -3.63 3.58
C LEU A 56 -0.24 -3.84 5.07
N LYS A 57 -1.32 -3.79 5.88
CA LYS A 57 -1.23 -4.06 7.31
C LYS A 57 -0.84 -5.51 7.58
N VAL A 58 -1.46 -6.47 6.88
CA VAL A 58 -1.11 -7.89 6.99
C VAL A 58 0.35 -8.12 6.57
N GLU A 59 0.77 -7.58 5.43
CA GLU A 59 2.16 -7.68 4.98
C GLU A 59 3.14 -7.06 5.98
N GLY A 60 2.81 -5.89 6.54
CA GLY A 60 3.62 -5.26 7.58
C GLY A 60 3.73 -6.10 8.85
N GLN A 61 2.69 -6.86 9.21
CA GLN A 61 2.70 -7.78 10.35
C GLN A 61 3.53 -9.05 10.06
N ASP A 62 3.44 -9.58 8.84
CA ASP A 62 4.21 -10.74 8.40
C ASP A 62 5.71 -10.43 8.35
N LEU A 63 6.06 -9.21 7.93
CA LEU A 63 7.43 -8.69 7.91
C LEU A 63 7.93 -8.21 9.29
N ASN A 64 7.11 -8.31 10.35
CA ASN A 64 7.40 -7.78 11.69
C ASN A 64 7.74 -6.26 11.72
N ILE A 65 7.24 -5.51 10.75
CA ILE A 65 7.32 -4.04 10.69
C ILE A 65 6.24 -3.42 11.58
N LEU A 66 5.04 -4.02 11.59
CA LEU A 66 3.92 -3.64 12.43
C LEU A 66 3.72 -4.68 13.53
N PRO A 67 3.26 -4.27 14.73
CA PRO A 67 2.89 -5.22 15.75
C PRO A 67 1.79 -6.13 15.18
N LYS A 68 2.01 -7.44 15.31
CA LYS A 68 0.92 -8.40 15.17
C LYS A 68 -0.13 -7.98 16.18
N GLN A 69 -1.37 -7.79 15.74
CA GLN A 69 -2.45 -7.60 16.70
C GLN A 69 -2.46 -8.86 17.53
N GLU A 70 -1.95 -8.78 18.76
CA GLU A 70 -2.15 -9.82 19.75
C GLU A 70 -3.66 -9.88 19.93
N THR A 71 -4.31 -10.82 19.25
CA THR A 71 -5.55 -11.38 19.76
C THR A 71 -5.16 -12.10 21.04
N GLN A 72 -4.98 -11.33 22.12
CA GLN A 72 -4.99 -11.89 23.45
C GLN A 72 -6.36 -12.53 23.57
N LEU A 73 -6.38 -13.86 23.47
CA LEU A 73 -7.56 -14.62 23.83
C LEU A 73 -7.90 -14.19 25.26
N PRO A 74 -9.12 -13.69 25.54
CA PRO A 74 -9.51 -13.46 26.92
C PRO A 74 -9.36 -14.81 27.64
N ILE A 75 -8.55 -14.80 28.69
CA ILE A 75 -8.37 -15.93 29.61
C ILE A 75 -9.67 -16.14 30.38
#